data_AF-A0A1G5X0E5-F1
#
_entry.id   AF-A0A1G5X0E5-F1
#
_cell.length_a   1.000
_cell.length_b   1.000
_cell.length_c   1.000
_cell.angle_alpha   90.00
_cell.angle_beta   90.00
_cell.angle_gamma   90.00
#
_symmetry.space_group_name_H-M   'P 1'
#
loop_
_entity.id
_entity.type
_entity.pdbx_description
1 polymer ?
#
loop_
_entity_poly.entity_id
_entity_poly.type
_entity_poly.pdbx_seq_one_letter_code
_entity_poly.pdbx_strand_id
1 'polypeptide(L)'
;ADTIYLNQISLSYLADKKIDGLIPTRKQTKEKIGKLNPNKYHKDNFDYDYELDAFKCPEGQYLHFFGQYNEPHKDPEKPDKIKRLYNNYEACKNCKSRNKCCSPS
;
A
#
# COMPACT_ATOMS: atom_id res chain seq x y z
N ALA A 1 -22.43 13.29 -7.18
CA ALA A 1 -21.82 12.04 -6.68
C ALA A 1 -20.53 12.45 -6.00
N ASP A 2 -20.57 12.57 -4.68
CA ASP A 2 -19.48 13.19 -3.92
C ASP A 2 -18.36 12.19 -3.71
N THR A 3 -17.23 12.46 -4.34
CA THR A 3 -15.98 11.74 -4.09
C THR A 3 -15.48 12.22 -2.73
N ILE A 4 -15.55 11.36 -1.71
CA ILE A 4 -14.88 11.62 -0.44
C ILE A 4 -13.38 11.59 -0.75
N TYR A 5 -12.80 12.77 -1.02
CA TYR A 5 -11.36 12.97 -1.03
C TYR A 5 -10.89 12.84 0.42
N LEU A 6 -10.28 11.71 0.76
CA LEU A 6 -9.57 11.50 2.02
C LEU A 6 -8.44 12.53 2.12
N ASN A 7 -8.74 13.64 2.80
CA ASN A 7 -7.81 14.71 3.16
C ASN A 7 -7.95 14.97 4.67
N GLN A 8 -7.00 15.69 5.28
CA GLN A 8 -7.03 15.93 6.72
C GLN A 8 -8.35 16.56 7.22
N ILE A 9 -8.98 17.38 6.38
CA ILE A 9 -10.25 18.07 6.68
C ILE A 9 -11.42 17.08 6.81
N SER A 10 -11.50 16.09 5.92
CA SER A 10 -12.55 15.07 5.99
C SER A 10 -12.34 14.11 7.17
N LEU A 11 -11.08 13.81 7.52
CA LEU A 11 -10.76 12.99 8.69
C LEU A 11 -11.09 13.70 10.01
N SER A 12 -10.77 14.99 10.14
CA SER A 12 -11.14 15.76 11.33
C SER A 12 -12.66 15.90 11.48
N TYR A 13 -13.39 16.11 10.38
CA TYR A 13 -14.85 16.17 10.39
C TYR A 13 -15.51 14.88 10.90
N LEU A 14 -15.01 13.71 10.45
CA LEU A 14 -15.52 12.41 10.92
C LEU A 14 -15.29 12.23 12.43
N ALA A 15 -14.12 12.62 12.92
CA ALA A 15 -13.79 12.59 14.35
C ALA A 15 -14.69 13.53 15.16
N ASP A 16 -14.85 14.79 14.72
CA ASP A 16 -15.66 15.82 15.39
C ASP A 16 -17.14 15.42 15.47
N LYS A 17 -17.66 14.77 14.43
CA LYS A 17 -19.05 14.31 14.36
C LYS A 17 -19.28 12.95 15.01
N LYS A 18 -18.24 12.29 15.54
CA LYS A 18 -18.29 10.91 16.05
C LYS A 18 -18.92 9.95 15.05
N ILE A 19 -18.69 10.20 13.76
CA ILE A 19 -19.14 9.32 12.69
C ILE A 19 -18.10 8.20 12.61
N ASP A 20 -18.56 6.97 12.81
CA ASP A 20 -17.69 5.80 12.66
C ASP A 20 -17.36 5.63 11.17
N GLY A 21 -16.24 6.23 10.78
CA GLY A 21 -15.81 6.28 9.39
C GLY A 21 -15.00 5.04 9.05
N LEU A 22 -15.56 4.14 8.24
CA LEU A 22 -14.76 3.11 7.60
C LEU A 22 -13.86 3.76 6.54
N ILE A 23 -12.57 3.91 6.83
CA ILE A 23 -11.58 4.39 5.86
C ILE A 23 -11.24 3.23 4.93
N PRO A 24 -11.67 3.24 3.65
CA PRO A 24 -11.36 2.16 2.74
C PRO A 24 -9.86 2.14 2.45
N THR A 25 -9.27 0.95 2.46
CA THR A 25 -7.89 0.78 2.06
C THR A 25 -7.72 1.07 0.56
N ARG A 26 -6.47 1.31 0.15
CA ARG A 26 -6.15 1.52 -1.26
C ARG A 26 -6.52 0.32 -2.14
N LYS A 27 -6.46 -0.90 -1.60
CA LYS A 27 -6.90 -2.15 -2.26
C LYS A 27 -8.41 -2.14 -2.46
N GLN A 28 -9.19 -1.90 -1.40
CA GLN A 28 -10.66 -1.81 -1.46
C GLN A 28 -11.12 -0.75 -2.47
N THR A 29 -10.44 0.39 -2.52
CA THR A 29 -10.74 1.46 -3.49
C THR A 29 -10.49 0.98 -4.93
N LYS A 30 -9.38 0.31 -5.20
CA LYS A 30 -9.02 -0.21 -6.54
C LYS A 30 -9.93 -1.34 -7.00
N GLU A 31 -10.32 -2.23 -6.10
CA GLU A 31 -11.31 -3.28 -6.35
C GLU A 31 -12.64 -2.67 -6.77
N LYS A 32 -13.14 -1.69 -6.02
CA LYS A 32 -14.42 -1.03 -6.30
C LYS A 32 -14.47 -0.33 -7.67
N ILE A 33 -13.36 0.24 -8.13
CA ILE A 33 -13.27 0.92 -9.44
C ILE A 33 -12.78 0.01 -10.57
N GLY A 34 -12.61 -1.30 -10.33
CA GLY A 34 -12.15 -2.26 -11.34
C GLY A 34 -10.72 -2.01 -11.83
N LYS A 35 -9.87 -1.32 -11.03
CA LYS A 35 -8.46 -1.02 -11.36
C LYS A 35 -7.47 -1.80 -10.51
N LEU A 36 -7.89 -2.92 -9.93
CA LEU A 36 -6.98 -3.83 -9.26
C LEU A 36 -6.07 -4.49 -10.31
N ASN A 37 -4.76 -4.53 -10.05
CA ASN A 37 -3.83 -5.17 -10.96
C ASN A 37 -4.12 -6.69 -11.02
N PRO A 38 -4.31 -7.30 -12.21
CA PRO A 38 -4.62 -8.73 -12.32
C PRO A 38 -3.45 -9.64 -11.94
N ASN A 39 -2.20 -9.14 -11.94
CA ASN A 39 -1.05 -9.92 -11.51
C ASN A 39 -1.10 -10.14 -9.98
N LYS A 40 -1.32 -11.39 -9.56
CA LYS A 40 -1.32 -11.81 -8.15
C LYS A 40 -0.07 -11.33 -7.37
N TYR A 41 1.07 -11.19 -8.04
CA TYR A 41 2.35 -10.79 -7.44
C TYR A 41 2.59 -9.27 -7.47
N HIS A 42 1.63 -8.48 -7.95
CA HIS A 42 1.65 -7.03 -7.79
C HIS A 42 1.28 -6.65 -6.35
N LYS A 43 1.94 -5.63 -5.79
CA LYS A 43 1.74 -5.19 -4.39
C LYS A 43 0.28 -4.90 -4.00
N ASP A 44 -0.56 -4.53 -4.97
CA ASP A 44 -1.99 -4.28 -4.72
C ASP A 44 -2.74 -5.52 -4.24
N ASN A 45 -2.21 -6.71 -4.51
CA ASN A 45 -2.79 -7.99 -4.13
C ASN A 45 -2.22 -8.53 -2.81
N PHE A 46 -1.34 -7.78 -2.14
CA PHE A 46 -0.74 -8.16 -0.88
C PHE A 46 -1.62 -7.64 0.25
N ASP A 47 -1.80 -8.44 1.28
CA ASP A 47 -2.57 -8.04 2.45
C ASP A 47 -1.64 -7.38 3.46
N TYR A 48 -2.06 -6.26 4.01
CA TYR A 48 -1.29 -5.53 5.01
C TYR A 48 -1.79 -5.91 6.40
N ASP A 49 -0.87 -6.38 7.24
CA ASP A 49 -1.09 -6.70 8.64
C ASP A 49 -0.63 -5.49 9.47
N TYR A 50 -1.59 -4.79 10.08
CA TYR A 50 -1.33 -3.56 10.82
C TYR A 50 -0.62 -3.82 12.15
N GLU A 51 -0.86 -4.97 12.79
CA GLU A 51 -0.23 -5.35 14.06
C GLU A 51 1.26 -5.63 13.86
N LEU A 52 1.61 -6.23 12.71
CA LEU A 52 2.99 -6.63 12.40
C LEU A 52 3.77 -5.60 11.57
N ASP A 53 3.12 -4.52 11.12
CA ASP A 53 3.64 -3.58 10.11
C ASP A 53 4.32 -4.35 8.96
N ALA A 54 3.55 -5.26 8.35
CA ALA A 54 4.05 -6.19 7.36
C ALA A 54 3.05 -6.48 6.25
N PHE A 55 3.56 -6.75 5.05
CA PHE A 55 2.75 -7.25 3.95
C PHE A 55 2.84 -8.77 3.88
N LYS A 56 1.71 -9.46 3.83
CA LYS A 56 1.63 -10.88 3.51
C LYS A 56 1.57 -11.06 2.00
N CYS A 57 2.55 -11.77 1.46
CA CYS A 57 2.62 -12.05 0.03
C CYS A 57 1.71 -13.23 -0.38
N PRO A 58 1.46 -13.42 -1.68
CA PRO A 58 0.66 -14.54 -2.21
C PRO A 58 1.15 -15.95 -1.88
N GLU A 59 2.41 -16.09 -1.46
CA GLU A 59 3.03 -17.35 -1.00
C GLU A 59 2.90 -17.54 0.52
N GLY A 60 2.20 -16.64 1.21
CA GLY A 60 1.96 -16.68 2.65
C GLY A 60 3.09 -16.14 3.52
N GLN A 61 4.19 -15.66 2.93
CA GLN A 61 5.34 -15.10 3.64
C GLN A 61 5.10 -13.63 3.99
N TYR A 62 5.54 -13.22 5.18
CA TYR A 62 5.48 -11.82 5.62
C TYR A 62 6.70 -11.04 5.18
N LEU A 63 6.47 -9.82 4.69
CA LEU A 63 7.46 -8.83 4.30
C LEU A 63 7.42 -7.69 5.32
N HIS A 64 8.42 -7.61 6.19
CA HIS A 64 8.48 -6.59 7.24
C HIS A 64 9.08 -5.29 6.71
N PHE A 65 8.82 -4.20 7.42
CA PHE A 65 9.45 -2.92 7.14
C PHE A 65 10.98 -3.05 7.17
N PHE A 66 11.63 -2.61 6.10
CA PHE A 66 13.08 -2.65 5.93
C PHE A 66 13.71 -1.26 6.05
N GLY A 67 13.03 -0.25 5.51
CA GLY A 67 13.55 1.11 5.50
C GLY A 67 12.67 2.06 4.69
N GLN A 68 13.08 3.32 4.61
CA GLN A 68 12.39 4.32 3.82
C GLN A 68 13.36 5.24 3.10
N TYR A 69 12.91 5.84 2.01
CA TYR A 69 13.65 6.86 1.28
C TYR A 69 12.70 7.94 0.76
N ASN A 70 13.23 9.14 0.55
CA ASN A 70 12.50 10.25 -0.05
C ASN A 70 12.63 10.15 -1.56
N GLU A 71 11.49 10.08 -2.26
CA GLU A 71 11.41 10.18 -3.70
C GLU A 71 11.06 11.63 -4.05
N PRO A 72 11.94 12.36 -4.76
CA PRO A 72 11.70 13.74 -5.14
C PRO A 72 10.38 13.90 -5.86
N HIS A 73 9.61 14.93 -5.48
CA HIS A 73 8.40 15.23 -6.25
C HIS A 73 8.78 15.79 -7.63
N LYS A 74 8.05 15.40 -8.68
CA LYS A 74 8.24 15.98 -10.04
C LYS A 74 7.94 17.48 -10.13
N ASP A 75 7.30 18.01 -9.10
CA ASP A 75 6.80 19.38 -9.01
C ASP A 75 7.53 19.99 -7.79
N PRO A 76 8.43 20.96 -8.00
CA PRO A 76 9.28 21.50 -6.94
C PRO A 76 8.51 22.17 -5.80
N GLU A 77 7.26 22.59 -6.03
CA GLU A 77 6.41 23.23 -5.02
C GLU A 77 5.77 22.22 -4.06
N LYS A 78 5.86 20.92 -4.36
CA LYS A 78 5.27 19.85 -3.56
C LYS A 78 6.34 19.11 -2.75
N PRO A 79 6.00 18.68 -1.51
CA PRO A 79 6.93 17.90 -0.71
C PRO A 79 7.23 16.55 -1.36
N ASP A 80 8.46 16.09 -1.14
CA ASP A 80 8.91 14.77 -1.55
C ASP A 80 8.03 13.66 -0.99
N LYS A 81 7.95 12.56 -1.73
CA LYS A 81 7.17 11.40 -1.34
C LYS A 81 8.03 10.47 -0.52
N ILE A 82 7.67 10.24 0.73
CA ILE A 82 8.28 9.20 1.54
C ILE A 82 7.82 7.83 1.01
N LYS A 83 8.77 6.99 0.58
CA LYS A 83 8.53 5.61 0.15
C LYS A 83 9.07 4.65 1.20
N ARG A 84 8.20 3.78 1.70
CA ARG A 84 8.56 2.68 2.61
C ARG A 84 8.87 1.42 1.80
N LEU A 85 9.93 0.72 2.20
CA LEU A 85 10.39 -0.53 1.63
C LEU A 85 10.07 -1.67 2.60
N TYR A 86 9.54 -2.75 2.05
CA TYR A 86 9.20 -3.96 2.80
C TYR A 86 9.85 -5.16 2.12
N ASN A 87 10.51 -6.02 2.89
CA ASN A 87 11.17 -7.20 2.35
C ASN A 87 11.20 -8.38 3.34
N ASN A 88 11.59 -9.53 2.82
CA ASN A 88 11.99 -10.70 3.60
C ASN A 88 13.05 -11.42 2.76
N TYR A 89 14.32 -11.15 3.05
CA TYR A 89 15.42 -11.64 2.21
C TYR A 89 15.45 -13.17 2.11
N GLU A 90 15.32 -13.86 3.24
CA GLU A 90 15.36 -15.33 3.28
C GLU A 90 14.21 -15.96 2.49
N ALA A 91 12.99 -15.46 2.68
CA ALA A 91 11.83 -15.93 1.93
C ALA A 91 11.95 -15.62 0.44
N CYS A 92 12.39 -14.41 0.08
CA CYS A 92 12.46 -13.98 -1.31
C CYS A 92 13.62 -14.61 -2.10
N LYS A 93 14.76 -14.87 -1.45
CA LYS A 93 15.97 -15.43 -2.10
C LYS A 93 15.69 -16.75 -2.80
N ASN A 94 14.91 -17.61 -2.16
CA ASN A 94 14.57 -18.95 -2.65
C ASN A 94 13.14 -19.05 -3.21
N CYS A 95 12.45 -17.92 -3.38
CA CYS A 95 11.07 -17.91 -3.85
C CYS A 95 10.99 -18.21 -5.36
N LYS A 96 10.25 -19.27 -5.72
CA LYS A 96 10.00 -19.67 -7.12
C LYS A 96 9.28 -18.58 -7.93
N SER A 97 8.49 -17.75 -7.24
CA SER A 97 7.70 -16.67 -7.83
C SER A 97 8.41 -15.30 -7.80
N ARG A 98 9.68 -15.24 -7.38
CA ARG A 98 10.45 -13.98 -7.24
C ARG A 98 10.43 -13.13 -8.51
N ASN A 99 10.62 -13.75 -9.68
CA ASN A 99 10.67 -13.06 -10.98
C ASN A 99 9.33 -12.40 -11.36
N LYS A 100 8.22 -12.84 -10.77
CA LYS A 100 6.87 -12.26 -10.97
C LYS A 100 6.60 -11.07 -10.05
N CYS A 101 7.35 -10.95 -8.95
CA CYS A 101 7.27 -9.86 -7.98
C CYS A 101 8.24 -8.72 -8.32
N CYS A 102 9.45 -9.07 -8.75
CA CYS A 102 10.57 -8.14 -8.94
C CYS A 102 10.88 -7.90 -10.42
N SER A 103 9.90 -8.02 -11.31
CA SER A 103 10.12 -7.78 -12.74
C SER A 103 10.61 -6.33 -12.94
N PRO A 104 11.68 -6.10 -13.71
CA PRO A 104 12.10 -4.75 -14.07
C PRO A 104 10.92 -4.08 -14.80
N SER A 105 10.51 -2.92 -14.29
CA SER A 105 9.43 -2.10 -14.84
C SER A 105 9.94 -1.27 -16.02
#